data_AF-A0A3P7N2Q5-F1
#
_entry.id   AF-A0A3P7N2Q5-F1
#
_cell.length_a   1.000
_cell.length_b   1.000
_cell.length_c   1.000
_cell.angle_alpha   90.00
_cell.angle_beta   90.00
_cell.angle_gamma   90.00
#
_symmetry.space_group_name_H-M   'P 1'
#
loop_
_entity.id
_entity.type
_entity.pdbx_description
1 polymer ?
#
loop_
_entity_poly.entity_id
_entity_poly.type
_entity_poly.pdbx_seq_one_letter_code
_entity_poly.pdbx_strand_id
1 'polypeptide(L)'
;MGSAFRNRKANCPRANDTYEHTYIRNNPLVPTKLSNSPLFVHYGSDRFTEILVQENVVDLAGRHSTVFFIATDQGRIFKVVKNAAKAEARHVSSTKAVEASSPIISLTSHVERRPNQQTARSLLILTTTQVKFCTGKSLDNV
;
A
#
# COMPACT_ATOMS: atom_id res chain seq x y z
N MET A 1 0.29 -38.30 -7.03
CA MET A 1 0.50 -36.84 -6.90
C MET A 1 0.57 -36.25 -8.30
N GLY A 2 -0.41 -35.40 -8.64
CA GLY A 2 -0.61 -34.87 -9.99
C GLY A 2 0.55 -34.02 -10.52
N SER A 3 0.72 -34.04 -11.83
CA SER A 3 1.75 -33.35 -12.59
C SER A 3 1.72 -31.83 -12.38
N ALA A 4 0.53 -31.24 -12.21
CA ALA A 4 0.32 -29.81 -12.01
C ALA A 4 1.02 -29.24 -10.76
N PHE A 5 1.23 -30.08 -9.74
CA PHE A 5 1.90 -29.69 -8.49
C PHE A 5 3.36 -30.16 -8.41
N ARG A 6 3.79 -31.03 -9.32
CA ARG A 6 5.17 -31.52 -9.41
C ARG A 6 6.04 -30.64 -10.31
N ASN A 7 5.45 -29.99 -11.30
CA ASN A 7 6.21 -29.23 -12.29
C ASN A 7 6.48 -27.78 -11.83
N ARG A 8 7.39 -27.62 -10.88
CA ARG A 8 7.84 -26.31 -10.34
C ARG A 8 8.45 -25.35 -11.39
N LYS A 9 8.65 -25.81 -12.64
CA LYS A 9 9.23 -25.03 -13.73
C LYS A 9 8.19 -24.35 -14.63
N ALA A 10 6.91 -24.73 -14.55
CA ALA A 10 5.86 -24.07 -15.30
C ALA A 10 5.33 -22.89 -14.48
N ASN A 11 5.34 -21.67 -15.05
CA ASN A 11 4.87 -20.47 -14.36
C ASN A 11 3.36 -20.49 -14.05
N CYS A 12 2.57 -21.27 -14.80
CA CYS A 12 1.15 -21.52 -14.58
C CYS A 12 0.79 -22.96 -15.02
N PRO A 13 1.00 -23.99 -14.17
CA PRO A 13 0.68 -25.37 -14.53
C PRO A 13 -0.83 -25.54 -14.71
N ARG A 14 -1.25 -26.15 -15.82
CA ARG A 14 -2.65 -26.46 -16.10
C ARG A 14 -3.01 -27.81 -15.48
N ALA A 15 -4.16 -27.89 -14.82
CA ALA A 15 -4.76 -29.17 -14.44
C ALA A 15 -5.31 -29.84 -15.69
N ASN A 16 -4.87 -31.07 -15.97
CA ASN A 16 -5.20 -31.79 -17.20
C ASN A 16 -6.17 -32.95 -16.98
N ASP A 17 -6.30 -33.45 -15.74
CA ASP A 17 -7.18 -34.58 -15.43
C ASP A 17 -8.20 -34.26 -14.31
N THR A 18 -9.24 -35.10 -14.23
CA THR A 18 -10.33 -34.95 -13.25
C THR A 18 -9.83 -35.01 -11.81
N TYR A 19 -8.78 -35.79 -11.53
CA TYR A 19 -8.21 -35.91 -10.19
C TYR A 19 -7.54 -34.60 -9.76
N GLU A 20 -6.73 -33.98 -10.62
CA GLU A 20 -6.06 -32.70 -10.39
C GLU A 20 -7.10 -31.59 -10.15
N HIS A 21 -8.18 -31.56 -10.95
CA HIS A 21 -9.29 -30.63 -10.73
C HIS A 21 -9.98 -30.81 -9.38
N THR A 22 -10.32 -32.04 -9.00
CA THR A 22 -10.92 -32.35 -7.69
C THR A 22 -9.98 -32.02 -6.55
N TYR A 23 -8.68 -32.29 -6.71
CA TYR A 23 -7.67 -31.99 -5.71
C TYR A 23 -7.52 -30.48 -5.46
N ILE A 24 -7.46 -29.65 -6.51
CA ILE A 24 -7.40 -28.17 -6.38
C ILE A 24 -8.65 -27.65 -5.66
N ARG A 25 -9.84 -28.13 -6.04
CA ARG A 25 -11.10 -27.71 -5.42
C ARG A 25 -11.18 -28.08 -3.94
N ASN A 26 -10.64 -29.26 -3.58
CA ASN A 26 -10.65 -29.74 -2.20
C ASN A 26 -9.49 -29.19 -1.36
N ASN A 27 -8.44 -28.65 -1.97
CA ASN A 27 -7.25 -28.12 -1.30
C ASN A 27 -6.88 -26.71 -1.81
N PRO A 28 -7.76 -25.71 -1.64
CA PRO A 28 -7.54 -24.36 -2.16
C PRO A 28 -6.45 -23.58 -1.39
N LEU A 29 -6.11 -24.02 -0.17
CA LEU A 29 -5.14 -23.33 0.69
C LEU A 29 -3.73 -23.84 0.44
N VAL A 30 -2.81 -22.91 0.23
CA VAL A 30 -1.37 -23.21 0.20
C VAL A 30 -0.88 -23.37 1.65
N PRO A 31 -0.20 -24.47 2.02
CA PRO A 31 0.21 -24.73 3.40
C PRO A 31 1.35 -23.83 3.87
N THR A 32 2.08 -23.20 2.96
CA THR A 32 3.19 -22.30 3.29
C THR A 32 2.68 -20.92 3.64
N LYS A 33 3.05 -20.43 4.81
CA LYS A 33 2.84 -19.03 5.19
C LYS A 33 3.77 -18.13 4.38
N LEU A 34 3.24 -17.04 3.85
CA LEU A 34 4.06 -15.94 3.35
C LEU A 34 4.66 -15.21 4.56
N SER A 35 5.91 -14.74 4.42
CA SER A 35 6.72 -14.10 5.48
C SER A 35 5.93 -13.12 6.36
N ASN A 36 6.23 -13.09 7.66
CA ASN A 36 5.30 -12.65 8.70
C ASN A 36 5.70 -11.33 9.38
N SER A 37 6.84 -10.73 9.00
CA SER A 37 7.37 -9.56 9.72
C SER A 37 6.78 -8.26 9.18
N PRO A 38 6.06 -7.47 9.99
CA PRO A 38 5.50 -6.20 9.53
C PRO A 38 6.61 -5.17 9.27
N LEU A 39 6.42 -4.34 8.23
CA LEU A 39 7.32 -3.23 7.94
C LEU A 39 7.17 -2.05 8.91
N PHE A 40 5.96 -1.89 9.47
CA PHE A 40 5.60 -0.83 10.40
C PHE A 40 4.46 -1.29 11.29
N VAL A 41 4.53 -0.95 12.58
CA VAL A 41 3.48 -1.27 13.57
C VAL A 41 3.06 0.01 14.26
N HIS A 42 1.76 0.20 14.41
CA HIS A 42 1.17 1.34 15.11
C HIS A 42 0.41 0.86 16.34
N TYR A 43 0.69 1.48 17.48
CA TYR A 43 0.11 1.15 18.79
C TYR A 43 -0.91 2.19 19.28
N GLY A 44 -1.41 3.08 18.41
CA GLY A 44 -2.41 4.07 18.78
C GLY A 44 -3.86 3.53 18.74
N SER A 45 -4.81 4.43 19.01
CA SER A 45 -6.25 4.13 18.97
C SER A 45 -6.79 3.94 17.55
N ASP A 46 -6.14 4.57 16.57
CA ASP A 46 -6.59 4.56 15.19
C ASP A 46 -6.29 3.19 14.55
N ARG A 47 -7.15 2.76 13.63
CA ARG A 47 -6.98 1.51 12.86
C ARG A 47 -6.69 1.85 11.41
N PHE A 48 -5.70 1.17 10.84
CA PHE A 48 -5.38 1.33 9.42
C PHE A 48 -6.50 0.79 8.55
N THR A 49 -6.93 1.59 7.58
CA THR A 49 -8.03 1.26 6.67
C THR A 49 -7.57 1.09 5.24
N GLU A 50 -6.60 1.89 4.80
CA GLU A 50 -6.16 1.93 3.42
C GLU A 50 -4.67 2.29 3.32
N ILE A 51 -4.01 1.85 2.25
CA ILE A 51 -2.61 2.16 1.97
C ILE A 51 -2.40 2.58 0.52
N LEU A 52 -1.68 3.68 0.33
CA LEU A 52 -1.14 4.10 -0.96
C LEU A 52 0.38 4.01 -0.92
N VAL A 53 0.95 3.32 -1.91
CA VAL A 53 2.40 3.08 -2.02
C VAL A 53 2.98 3.91 -3.17
N GLN A 54 4.05 4.63 -2.88
CA GLN A 54 4.89 5.28 -3.89
C GLN A 54 6.28 4.67 -3.84
N GLU A 55 6.63 3.92 -4.88
CA GLU A 55 7.91 3.25 -5.00
C GLU A 55 8.97 4.16 -5.64
N ASN A 56 10.24 3.85 -5.41
CA ASN A 56 11.39 4.48 -6.05
C ASN A 56 11.41 6.01 -5.93
N VAL A 57 10.92 6.56 -4.82
CA VAL A 57 11.02 7.99 -4.52
C VAL A 57 12.47 8.33 -4.21
N VAL A 58 13.03 9.28 -4.97
CA VAL A 58 14.43 9.71 -4.84
C VAL A 58 14.49 10.95 -3.96
N ASP A 59 15.31 10.91 -2.91
CA ASP A 59 15.57 12.08 -2.07
C ASP A 59 16.66 13.01 -2.67
N LEU A 60 16.91 14.15 -2.02
CA LEU A 60 17.92 15.11 -2.46
C LEU A 60 19.35 14.55 -2.48
N ALA A 61 19.60 13.45 -1.77
CA ALA A 61 20.88 12.75 -1.74
C ALA A 61 20.95 11.60 -2.77
N GLY A 62 19.95 11.46 -3.66
CA GLY A 62 19.90 10.42 -4.68
C GLY A 62 19.51 9.03 -4.16
N ARG A 63 19.04 8.91 -2.91
CA ARG A 63 18.68 7.62 -2.31
C ARG A 63 17.24 7.26 -2.65
N HIS A 64 17.04 6.01 -3.05
CA HIS A 64 15.72 5.47 -3.35
C HIS A 64 15.03 4.96 -2.09
N SER A 65 13.76 5.34 -1.94
CA SER A 65 12.90 4.94 -0.83
C SER A 65 11.49 4.59 -1.33
N THR A 66 10.80 3.74 -0.58
CA THR A 66 9.36 3.52 -0.74
C THR A 66 8.62 4.33 0.30
N VAL A 67 7.65 5.13 -0.13
CA VAL A 67 6.81 5.95 0.75
C VAL A 67 5.42 5.33 0.82
N PHE A 68 4.94 5.10 2.03
CA PHE A 68 3.60 4.62 2.32
C PHE A 68 2.79 5.78 2.90
N PHE A 69 1.63 6.02 2.33
CA PHE A 69 0.57 6.83 2.93
C PHE A 69 -0.48 5.87 3.47
N ILE A 70 -0.61 5.80 4.78
CA ILE A 70 -1.50 4.85 5.47
C ILE A 70 -2.64 5.63 6.10
N ALA A 71 -3.86 5.38 5.64
CA ALA A 71 -5.07 6.00 6.12
C ALA A 71 -5.62 5.28 7.35
N THR A 72 -6.46 5.98 8.10
CA THR A 72 -7.12 5.45 9.30
C THR A 72 -8.62 5.63 9.30
N ASP A 73 -9.28 4.87 10.16
CA ASP A 73 -10.69 4.99 10.51
C ASP A 73 -11.03 6.30 11.25
N GLN A 74 -10.04 7.01 11.78
CA GLN A 74 -10.20 8.29 12.49
C GLN A 74 -9.80 9.51 11.62
N GLY A 75 -9.67 9.34 10.30
CA GLY A 75 -9.44 10.46 9.39
C GLY A 75 -8.00 10.99 9.35
N ARG A 76 -7.03 10.26 9.92
CA ARG A 76 -5.60 10.57 9.84
C ARG A 76 -4.90 9.79 8.73
N ILE A 77 -3.82 10.38 8.22
CA ILE A 77 -2.91 9.76 7.27
C ILE A 77 -1.50 9.78 7.83
N PHE A 78 -0.86 8.61 7.87
CA PHE A 78 0.53 8.42 8.27
C PHE A 78 1.42 8.37 7.03
N LYS A 79 2.50 9.13 7.03
CA LYS A 79 3.60 9.04 6.07
C LYS A 79 4.71 8.18 6.69
N VAL A 80 4.94 7.01 6.10
CA VAL A 80 5.94 6.04 6.54
C VAL A 80 6.91 5.80 5.40
N VAL A 81 8.22 5.76 5.67
CA VAL A 81 9.25 5.62 4.64
C VAL A 81 10.10 4.40 4.91
N LYS A 82 10.25 3.54 3.89
CA LYS A 82 11.14 2.38 3.90
C LYS A 82 12.32 2.61 2.97
N ASN A 83 13.51 2.66 3.56
CA ASN A 83 14.75 2.68 2.81
C ASN A 83 15.16 1.23 2.49
N ALA A 84 15.70 1.00 1.29
CA ALA A 84 16.16 -0.34 0.88
C ALA A 84 17.19 -0.93 1.86
N ALA A 85 18.08 -0.10 2.40
CA ALA A 85 19.17 -0.51 3.30
C ALA A 85 18.74 -0.81 4.75
N LYS A 86 17.48 -0.56 5.14
CA LYS A 86 16.98 -0.78 6.51
C LYS A 86 15.99 -1.93 6.55
N ALA A 87 15.93 -2.69 7.64
CA ALA A 87 14.95 -3.76 7.79
C ALA A 87 13.52 -3.20 7.98
N GLU A 88 13.38 -2.18 8.81
CA GLU A 88 12.09 -1.59 9.20
C GLU A 88 11.81 -0.28 8.46
N ALA A 89 10.52 0.05 8.33
CA ALA A 89 10.07 1.34 7.84
C ALA A 89 9.94 2.34 9.00
N ARG A 90 10.21 3.61 8.73
CA ARG A 90 10.19 4.68 9.74
C ARG A 90 8.97 5.58 9.54
N HIS A 91 8.24 5.83 10.61
CA HIS A 91 7.23 6.89 10.64
C HIS A 91 7.91 8.27 10.53
N VAL A 92 7.43 9.08 9.59
CA VAL A 92 7.96 10.43 9.33
C VAL A 92 7.02 11.48 9.88
N SER A 93 5.74 11.42 9.51
CA SER A 93 4.73 12.38 9.96
C SER A 93 3.33 11.77 9.87
N SER A 94 2.39 12.34 10.62
CA SER A 94 0.97 12.00 10.55
C SER A 94 0.14 13.26 10.59
N THR A 95 -0.87 13.34 9.72
CA THR A 95 -1.73 14.53 9.62
C THR A 95 -3.19 14.12 9.70
N LYS A 96 -4.00 14.91 10.43
CA LYS A 96 -5.45 14.78 10.38
C LYS A 96 -5.95 15.37 9.07
N ALA A 97 -6.32 14.49 8.15
CA ALA A 97 -6.67 14.88 6.80
C ALA A 97 -8.17 15.16 6.65
N VAL A 98 -9.00 14.56 7.49
CA VAL A 98 -10.46 14.72 7.49
C VAL A 98 -10.96 15.23 8.85
N GLU A 99 -11.93 16.15 8.83
CA GLU A 99 -12.61 16.62 10.04
C GLU A 99 -13.76 15.69 10.44
N ALA A 100 -14.04 15.64 11.75
CA ALA A 100 -14.74 14.54 12.42
C ALA A 100 -13.99 13.20 12.27
N SER A 101 -14.14 12.29 13.23
CA SER A 101 -13.58 10.94 13.19
C SER A 101 -14.19 10.09 12.07
N SER A 102 -13.97 10.51 10.82
CA SER A 102 -14.54 9.94 9.61
C SER A 102 -13.54 8.97 8.97
N PRO A 103 -13.94 7.71 8.72
CA PRO A 103 -13.07 6.73 8.09
C PRO A 103 -12.66 7.14 6.67
N ILE A 104 -11.37 7.05 6.39
CA ILE A 104 -10.86 7.14 5.01
C ILE A 104 -11.00 5.78 4.37
N ILE A 105 -11.69 5.72 3.24
CA ILE A 105 -12.02 4.48 2.51
C ILE A 105 -11.15 4.27 1.27
N SER A 106 -10.52 5.33 0.74
CA SER A 106 -9.59 5.21 -0.39
C SER A 106 -8.58 6.36 -0.40
N LEU A 107 -7.35 6.04 -0.81
CA LEU A 107 -6.26 6.98 -1.02
C LEU A 107 -5.72 6.80 -2.45
N THR A 108 -5.68 7.90 -3.22
CA THR A 108 -5.19 7.86 -4.59
C THR A 108 -4.19 8.98 -4.83
N SER A 109 -3.06 8.66 -5.46
CA SER A 109 -2.13 9.68 -5.97
C SER A 109 -2.67 10.26 -7.26
N HIS A 110 -2.77 11.59 -7.32
CA HIS A 110 -3.03 12.31 -8.57
C HIS A 110 -1.84 13.14 -8.98
N VAL A 111 -1.57 13.09 -10.27
CA VAL A 111 -0.43 13.74 -10.90
C VAL A 111 -0.98 14.61 -12.01
N GLU A 112 -0.84 15.92 -11.85
CA GLU A 112 -1.31 16.90 -12.81
C GLU A 112 -0.12 17.57 -13.47
N ARG A 113 -0.11 17.62 -14.80
CA ARG A 113 0.89 18.38 -15.56
C ARG A 113 0.38 19.79 -15.77
N ARG A 114 1.06 20.76 -15.18
CA ARG A 114 0.73 22.17 -15.29
C ARG A 114 1.19 22.75 -16.65
N PRO A 115 0.59 23.87 -17.09
CA PRO A 115 0.94 24.52 -18.36
C PRO A 115 2.42 24.89 -18.50
N ASN A 116 3.09 25.18 -17.37
CA ASN A 116 4.52 25.47 -17.31
C ASN A 116 5.41 24.20 -17.30
N GLN A 117 4.87 23.07 -17.75
CA GLN A 117 5.50 21.74 -17.75
C GLN A 117 5.89 21.18 -16.37
N GLN A 118 5.56 21.87 -15.28
CA GLN A 118 5.76 21.33 -13.93
C GLN A 118 4.73 20.26 -13.64
N THR A 119 5.13 19.29 -12.81
CA THR A 119 4.24 18.24 -12.34
C THR A 119 3.81 18.55 -10.91
N ALA A 120 2.52 18.74 -10.69
CA ALA A 120 1.94 18.84 -9.36
C ALA A 120 1.46 17.45 -8.91
N ARG A 121 1.77 17.09 -7.67
CA ARG A 121 1.28 15.87 -7.05
C ARG A 121 0.31 16.22 -5.94
N SER A 122 -0.81 15.52 -5.89
CA SER A 122 -1.81 15.63 -4.84
C SER A 122 -2.25 14.25 -4.40
N LEU A 123 -2.71 14.18 -3.15
CA LEU A 123 -3.34 13.01 -2.58
C LEU A 123 -4.85 13.24 -2.60
N LEU A 124 -5.60 12.35 -3.23
CA LEU A 124 -7.05 12.30 -3.13
C LEU A 124 -7.42 11.38 -1.99
N ILE A 125 -8.30 11.89 -1.14
CA ILE A 125 -8.79 11.21 0.05
C ILE A 125 -10.29 11.08 -0.12
N LEU A 126 -10.75 9.85 -0.21
CA LEU A 126 -12.17 9.54 -0.25
C LEU A 126 -12.62 9.09 1.14
N THR A 127 -13.71 9.69 1.60
CA THR A 127 -14.49 9.23 2.75
C THR A 127 -15.89 8.86 2.27
N THR A 128 -16.73 8.38 3.18
CA THR A 128 -18.14 8.07 2.86
C THR A 128 -18.95 9.30 2.44
N THR A 129 -18.53 10.50 2.82
CA THR A 129 -19.31 11.74 2.61
C THR A 129 -18.66 12.74 1.67
N GLN A 130 -17.35 12.66 1.45
CA GLN A 130 -16.61 13.66 0.68
C GLN A 130 -15.34 13.13 0.02
N VAL A 131 -14.94 13.81 -1.05
CA VAL A 131 -13.60 13.71 -1.67
C VAL A 131 -12.80 14.96 -1.31
N LYS A 132 -11.61 14.79 -0.75
CA LYS A 132 -10.70 15.89 -0.41
C LYS A 132 -9.40 15.78 -1.20
N PHE A 133 -8.92 16.93 -1.69
CA PHE A 133 -7.66 17.05 -2.40
C PHE A 133 -6.60 17.67 -1.48
N CYS A 134 -5.52 16.94 -1.20
CA CYS A 134 -4.39 17.41 -0.41
C CYS A 134 -3.18 17.64 -1.34
N THR A 135 -2.74 18.88 -1.46
CA THR A 135 -1.54 19.25 -2.23
C THR A 135 -0.30 19.32 -1.32
N GLY A 136 0.90 19.16 -1.89
CA GLY A 136 2.17 19.04 -1.15
C GLY A 136 2.39 20.06 -0.03
N LYS A 137 1.98 21.33 -0.19
CA LYS A 137 2.09 22.35 0.88
C LYS A 137 1.36 21.98 2.18
N SER A 138 0.30 21.18 2.11
CA SER A 138 -0.46 20.70 3.28
C SER A 138 0.18 19.47 3.94
N LEU A 139 1.12 18.80 3.27
CA LEU A 139 1.83 17.60 3.76
C LEU A 139 3.29 17.91 4.13
N ASP A 140 3.82 19.04 3.66
CA ASP A 140 5.20 19.50 3.87
C ASP A 140 5.33 20.59 4.96
N ASN A 141 4.21 21.11 5.51
CA ASN A 141 4.22 22.02 6.67
C ASN A 141 4.33 21.25 8.01
N VAL A 142 5.29 20.32 8.09
CA VAL A 142 5.78 19.68 9.32
C VAL A 142 7.28 19.42 9.18
#